data_AF-A0A178VDQ4-F1
#
_entry.id   AF-A0A178VDQ4-F1
#
_cell.length_a   1.000
_cell.length_b   1.000
_cell.length_c   1.000
_cell.angle_alpha   90.00
_cell.angle_beta   90.00
_cell.angle_gamma   90.00
#
_symmetry.space_group_name_H-M   'P 1'
#
loop_
_entity.id
_entity.type
_entity.pdbx_description
1 polymer ?
#
loop_
_entity_poly.entity_id
_entity_poly.type
_entity_poly.pdbx_seq_one_letter_code
_entity_poly.pdbx_strand_id
1 'polypeptide(L)'
;MPKRTAEACPSSEIQRSRGDTFGSYRSLVAEVLSQGERISHHDQQQEANERHSESVIGAGMSNVEKENLNVLLRQCVRNLTPEVDEMQECVRSLYLISQLGNKCQSSSPSDFVPEESGGAREDDIQLLLRSDPDMVKNITSQYSNVLLSKMDNMQQELERLLDDVVATCRPMTRGEIRELQKSIKELPERNLNRVAEIVGNHSIASGEDFNDKVIVNLDQADKVMLWRLHFYVGAVKSAQKLAP
;
A
#
# COMPACT_ATOMS: atom_id res chain seq x y z
N MET A 1 -55.25 15.64 14.92
CA MET A 1 -54.44 14.70 14.12
C MET A 1 -53.80 15.44 12.95
N PRO A 2 -52.57 15.99 13.07
CA PRO A 2 -51.81 16.43 11.92
C PRO A 2 -50.85 15.32 11.47
N LYS A 3 -50.82 15.10 10.15
CA LYS A 3 -49.94 14.16 9.46
C LYS A 3 -48.48 14.52 9.73
N ARG A 4 -47.70 13.57 10.25
CA ARG A 4 -46.23 13.65 10.24
C ARG A 4 -45.74 13.44 8.81
N THR A 5 -45.20 14.47 8.20
CA THR A 5 -44.28 14.35 7.06
C THR A 5 -42.99 13.73 7.58
N ALA A 6 -42.62 12.59 7.01
CA ALA A 6 -41.35 11.93 7.25
C ALA A 6 -40.23 12.84 6.73
N GLU A 7 -39.38 13.33 7.63
CA GLU A 7 -38.10 13.91 7.27
C GLU A 7 -37.22 12.80 6.68
N ALA A 8 -36.78 13.02 5.44
CA ALA A 8 -35.86 12.14 4.76
C ALA A 8 -34.47 12.23 5.42
N CYS A 9 -33.88 11.08 5.72
CA CYS A 9 -32.47 10.93 6.09
C CYS A 9 -31.57 11.55 5.00
N PRO A 10 -30.59 12.41 5.35
CA PRO A 10 -29.54 12.80 4.42
C PRO A 10 -28.45 11.71 4.43
N SER A 11 -28.70 10.60 3.75
CA SER A 11 -27.70 9.53 3.57
C SER A 11 -27.40 9.39 2.08
N SER A 12 -26.62 10.30 1.49
CA SER A 12 -26.02 10.11 0.14
C SER A 12 -24.91 11.09 -0.25
N GLU A 13 -24.36 11.92 0.65
CA GLU A 13 -23.35 12.93 0.24
C GLU A 13 -21.88 12.52 0.42
N ILE A 14 -21.59 11.31 0.94
CA ILE A 14 -20.20 10.86 1.22
C ILE A 14 -19.77 9.70 0.28
N GLN A 15 -20.28 9.67 -0.94
CA GLN A 15 -19.67 8.88 -2.01
C GLN A 15 -19.40 9.77 -3.22
N ARG A 16 -18.35 10.60 -3.10
CA ARG A 16 -17.59 10.93 -4.31
C ARG A 16 -16.91 9.63 -4.74
N SER A 17 -17.56 8.92 -5.66
CA SER A 17 -16.94 7.88 -6.48
C SER A 17 -15.82 8.51 -7.29
N ARG A 18 -14.68 8.75 -6.64
CA ARG A 18 -13.41 9.01 -7.28
C ARG A 18 -13.00 7.65 -7.82
N GLY A 19 -12.97 7.52 -9.15
CA GLY A 19 -12.76 6.23 -9.82
C GLY A 19 -11.50 5.51 -9.34
N ASP A 20 -11.46 4.20 -9.58
CA ASP A 20 -10.35 3.32 -9.21
C ASP A 20 -9.04 3.78 -9.88
N THR A 21 -8.33 4.66 -9.18
CA THR A 21 -7.12 5.31 -9.66
C THR A 21 -6.00 4.29 -9.76
N PHE A 22 -5.98 3.28 -8.87
CA PHE A 22 -4.99 2.21 -8.84
C PHE A 22 -5.17 1.25 -10.01
N GLY A 23 -6.39 0.75 -10.22
CA GLY A 23 -6.70 -0.14 -11.34
C GLY A 23 -6.37 0.50 -12.70
N SER A 24 -6.55 1.82 -12.82
CA SER A 24 -6.11 2.57 -14.00
C SER A 24 -4.59 2.55 -14.20
N TYR A 25 -3.80 2.84 -13.17
CA TYR A 25 -2.33 2.81 -13.26
C TYR A 25 -1.80 1.41 -13.54
N ARG A 26 -2.36 0.40 -12.90
CA ARG A 26 -2.02 -0.99 -13.16
C ARG A 26 -2.29 -1.36 -14.61
N SER A 27 -3.45 -1.00 -15.15
CA SER A 27 -3.80 -1.27 -16.55
C SER A 27 -2.85 -0.57 -17.52
N LEU A 28 -2.49 0.69 -17.25
CA LEU A 28 -1.54 1.46 -18.06
C LEU A 28 -0.14 0.85 -18.02
N VAL A 29 0.32 0.42 -16.84
CA VAL A 29 1.61 -0.27 -16.72
C VAL A 29 1.57 -1.60 -17.47
N ALA A 30 0.55 -2.43 -17.24
CA ALA A 30 0.40 -3.69 -17.96
C ALA A 30 0.36 -3.50 -19.50
N GLU A 31 -0.29 -2.43 -19.98
CA GLU A 31 -0.30 -2.08 -21.40
C GLU A 31 1.11 -1.75 -21.92
N VAL A 32 1.85 -0.88 -21.24
CA VAL A 32 3.23 -0.55 -21.62
C VAL A 32 4.12 -1.78 -21.61
N LEU A 33 3.95 -2.67 -20.62
CA LEU A 33 4.70 -3.91 -20.53
C LEU A 33 4.34 -4.92 -21.63
N SER A 34 3.09 -4.93 -22.11
CA SER A 34 2.63 -5.82 -23.17
C SER A 34 3.00 -5.35 -24.57
N GLN A 35 3.23 -4.04 -24.77
CA GLN A 35 3.58 -3.49 -26.08
C GLN A 35 5.00 -3.88 -26.55
N GLY A 36 5.91 -4.21 -25.61
CA GLY A 36 7.27 -4.66 -25.90
C GLY A 36 7.38 -6.02 -26.60
N GLU A 37 6.32 -6.84 -26.61
CA GLU A 37 6.31 -8.12 -27.35
C GLU A 37 6.10 -7.96 -28.87
N ARG A 38 5.81 -6.76 -29.38
CA ARG A 38 5.40 -6.55 -30.78
C ARG A 38 6.52 -6.14 -31.74
N ILE A 39 7.75 -5.94 -31.29
CA ILE A 39 8.86 -5.54 -32.19
C ILE A 39 9.52 -6.79 -32.77
N SER A 40 9.11 -7.08 -34.01
CA SER A 40 9.57 -8.14 -34.91
C SER A 40 11.08 -8.14 -35.18
N HIS A 41 11.71 -9.32 -35.05
CA HIS A 41 12.77 -9.99 -35.82
C HIS A 41 13.76 -9.27 -36.78
N HIS A 42 13.78 -7.95 -36.96
CA HIS A 42 14.64 -7.33 -38.00
C HIS A 42 15.97 -6.72 -37.53
N ASP A 43 16.21 -6.53 -36.22
CA ASP A 43 17.46 -5.87 -35.75
C ASP A 43 18.43 -6.77 -34.96
N GLN A 44 18.44 -8.07 -35.25
CA GLN A 44 19.38 -9.04 -34.65
C GLN A 44 20.88 -8.76 -34.92
N GLN A 45 21.22 -7.76 -35.74
CA GLN A 45 22.61 -7.42 -36.06
C GLN A 45 23.15 -6.16 -35.36
N GLN A 46 22.32 -5.39 -34.64
CA GLN A 46 22.80 -4.26 -33.83
C GLN A 46 22.83 -4.55 -32.32
N GLU A 47 22.07 -5.55 -31.83
CA GLU A 47 22.02 -5.93 -30.41
C GLU A 47 23.23 -6.74 -29.90
N ALA A 48 24.09 -7.25 -30.79
CA ALA A 48 25.25 -8.03 -30.38
C ALA A 48 26.30 -7.19 -29.61
N ASN A 49 26.23 -5.86 -29.68
CA ASN A 49 27.18 -4.96 -29.01
C ASN A 49 26.63 -4.28 -27.74
N GLU A 50 25.35 -4.48 -27.39
CA GLU A 50 24.72 -3.94 -26.17
C GLU A 50 24.48 -5.01 -25.09
N ARG A 51 25.34 -6.03 -25.02
CA ARG A 51 25.29 -7.05 -23.94
C ARG A 51 25.68 -6.53 -22.54
N HIS A 52 25.49 -5.25 -22.27
CA HIS A 52 25.72 -4.64 -20.95
C HIS A 52 24.70 -3.53 -20.64
N SER A 53 23.41 -3.75 -20.93
CA SER A 53 22.39 -2.93 -20.27
C SER A 53 22.43 -3.20 -18.76
N GLU A 54 23.08 -2.33 -18.00
CA GLU A 54 23.14 -2.34 -16.51
C GLU A 54 21.75 -2.18 -15.86
N SER A 55 20.72 -1.84 -16.65
CA SER A 55 19.36 -1.63 -16.15
C SER A 55 18.74 -2.92 -15.66
N VAL A 56 18.47 -2.99 -14.34
CA VAL A 56 17.80 -4.11 -13.67
C VAL A 56 16.35 -4.26 -14.14
N ILE A 57 15.59 -3.16 -14.19
CA ILE A 57 14.18 -3.12 -14.59
C ILE A 57 14.09 -2.95 -16.11
N GLY A 58 13.11 -3.60 -16.73
CA GLY A 58 12.87 -3.53 -18.16
C GLY A 58 13.98 -4.17 -18.98
N ALA A 59 14.53 -5.29 -18.52
CA ALA A 59 15.50 -6.04 -19.29
C ALA A 59 14.82 -6.57 -20.57
N GLY A 60 15.26 -6.11 -21.74
CA GLY A 60 14.60 -6.38 -23.02
C GLY A 60 13.61 -5.30 -23.49
N MET A 61 13.41 -4.23 -22.71
CA MET A 61 12.66 -3.04 -23.15
C MET A 61 13.59 -2.02 -23.81
N SER A 62 13.08 -1.33 -24.82
CA SER A 62 13.71 -0.16 -25.43
C SER A 62 13.85 0.99 -24.42
N ASN A 63 14.74 1.94 -24.69
CA ASN A 63 14.92 3.12 -23.84
C ASN A 63 13.63 3.97 -23.74
N VAL A 64 12.84 4.03 -24.81
CA VAL A 64 11.57 4.78 -24.83
C VAL A 64 10.54 4.13 -23.90
N GLU A 65 10.41 2.81 -23.93
CA GLU A 65 9.47 2.08 -23.06
C GLU A 65 9.88 2.17 -21.58
N LYS A 66 11.19 2.11 -21.30
CA LYS A 66 11.72 2.32 -19.94
C LYS A 66 11.42 3.71 -19.41
N GLU A 67 11.60 4.74 -20.22
CA GLU A 67 11.28 6.12 -19.83
C GLU A 67 9.77 6.28 -19.61
N ASN A 68 8.93 5.72 -20.50
CA ASN A 68 7.49 5.75 -20.35
C ASN A 68 7.03 5.08 -19.04
N LEU A 69 7.56 3.89 -18.74
CA LEU A 69 7.32 3.21 -17.47
C LEU A 69 7.74 4.07 -16.27
N ASN A 70 8.91 4.72 -16.35
CA ASN A 70 9.40 5.60 -15.28
C ASN A 70 8.45 6.78 -15.03
N VAL A 71 8.01 7.44 -16.10
CA VAL A 71 7.06 8.56 -16.03
C VAL A 71 5.73 8.12 -15.41
N LEU A 72 5.19 6.97 -15.85
CA LEU A 72 3.95 6.41 -15.29
C LEU A 72 4.08 6.08 -13.81
N LEU A 73 5.16 5.45 -13.39
CA LEU A 73 5.40 5.13 -11.97
C LEU A 73 5.52 6.41 -11.12
N ARG A 74 6.22 7.43 -11.61
CA ARG A 74 6.29 8.74 -10.93
C ARG A 74 4.93 9.43 -10.84
N GLN A 75 4.10 9.29 -11.87
CA GLN A 75 2.75 9.85 -11.87
C GLN A 75 1.83 9.08 -10.90
N CYS A 76 1.95 7.76 -10.86
CA CYS A 76 1.30 6.90 -9.89
C CYS A 76 1.61 7.37 -8.47
N VAL A 77 2.89 7.45 -8.09
CA VAL A 77 3.29 7.92 -6.75
C VAL A 77 2.70 9.30 -6.43
N ARG A 78 2.82 10.28 -7.33
CA ARG A 78 2.29 11.64 -7.13
C ARG A 78 0.78 11.67 -6.87
N ASN A 79 0.02 10.80 -7.51
CA ASN A 79 -1.44 10.78 -7.37
C ASN A 79 -1.91 9.99 -6.16
N LEU A 80 -1.14 8.98 -5.74
CA LEU A 80 -1.49 8.11 -4.63
C LEU A 80 -1.12 8.69 -3.27
N THR A 81 -0.04 9.48 -3.19
CA THR A 81 0.36 10.16 -1.95
C THR A 81 -0.81 10.92 -1.28
N PRO A 82 -1.52 11.84 -1.96
CA PRO A 82 -2.62 12.56 -1.32
C PRO A 82 -3.78 11.66 -0.91
N GLU A 83 -4.02 10.55 -1.61
CA GLU A 83 -5.08 9.61 -1.23
C GLU A 83 -4.73 8.87 0.07
N VAL A 84 -3.47 8.50 0.25
CA VAL A 84 -2.98 7.93 1.52
C VAL A 84 -3.06 8.95 2.64
N ASP A 85 -2.72 10.22 2.37
CA ASP A 85 -2.80 11.31 3.36
C ASP A 85 -4.25 11.55 3.82
N GLU A 86 -5.20 11.59 2.88
CA GLU A 86 -6.64 11.68 3.17
C GLU A 86 -7.11 10.52 4.06
N MET A 87 -6.67 9.31 3.75
CA MET A 87 -7.06 8.12 4.52
C MET A 87 -6.42 8.09 5.91
N GLN A 88 -5.18 8.56 6.04
CA GLN A 88 -4.54 8.72 7.34
C GLN A 88 -5.35 9.66 8.24
N GLU A 89 -5.90 10.74 7.67
CA GLU A 89 -6.74 11.68 8.41
C GLU A 89 -8.07 11.06 8.85
N CYS A 90 -8.68 10.22 8.00
CA CYS A 90 -9.85 9.42 8.37
C CYS A 90 -9.55 8.48 9.55
N VAL A 91 -8.40 7.81 9.56
CA VAL A 91 -7.98 6.92 10.66
C VAL A 91 -7.77 7.72 11.95
N ARG A 92 -7.13 8.89 11.89
CA ARG A 92 -6.96 9.77 13.06
C ARG A 92 -8.30 10.20 13.65
N SER A 93 -9.26 10.55 12.80
CA SER A 93 -10.61 10.94 13.21
C SER A 93 -11.34 9.80 13.92
N LEU A 94 -11.27 8.59 13.37
CA LEU A 94 -11.85 7.39 14.01
C LEU A 94 -11.19 7.06 15.35
N TYR A 95 -9.86 7.18 15.42
CA TYR A 95 -9.11 7.00 16.66
C TYR A 95 -9.56 8.00 17.72
N LEU A 96 -9.75 9.27 17.35
CA LEU A 96 -10.25 10.31 18.26
C LEU A 96 -11.65 9.98 18.80
N ILE A 97 -12.58 9.57 17.93
CA ILE A 97 -13.95 9.16 18.33
C ILE A 97 -13.88 8.00 19.32
N SER A 98 -13.01 7.01 19.08
CA SER A 98 -12.82 5.87 19.99
C SER A 98 -12.29 6.30 21.36
N GLN A 99 -11.29 7.18 21.40
CA GLN A 99 -10.70 7.70 22.64
C GLN A 99 -11.73 8.46 23.48
N LEU A 100 -12.51 9.34 22.86
CA LEU A 100 -13.55 10.13 23.54
C LEU A 100 -14.72 9.25 24.00
N GLY A 101 -15.12 8.25 23.19
CA GLY A 101 -16.16 7.29 23.57
C GLY A 101 -15.80 6.48 24.82
N ASN A 102 -14.54 6.07 24.95
CA ASN A 102 -14.04 5.35 26.13
C ASN A 102 -13.98 6.24 27.38
N LYS A 103 -13.62 7.53 27.23
CA LYS A 103 -13.60 8.51 28.33
C LYS A 103 -15.00 8.75 28.90
N CYS A 104 -16.02 8.88 28.05
CA CYS A 104 -17.40 9.11 28.46
C CYS A 104 -18.04 7.91 29.22
N GLN A 105 -17.49 6.69 29.07
CA GLN A 105 -17.96 5.51 29.79
C GLN A 105 -17.29 5.36 31.18
N SER A 106 -16.24 6.12 31.48
CA SER A 106 -15.40 5.92 32.68
C SER A 106 -15.67 6.88 33.85
N SER A 107 -16.67 7.75 33.77
CA SER A 107 -16.90 8.79 34.77
C SER A 107 -17.46 8.26 36.10
N SER A 108 -16.56 7.83 36.99
CA SER A 108 -16.63 8.30 38.39
C SER A 108 -16.14 9.75 38.46
N PRO A 109 -16.73 10.60 39.30
CA PRO A 109 -16.36 12.00 39.38
C PRO A 109 -15.03 12.12 40.12
N SER A 110 -13.98 12.56 39.45
CA SER A 110 -12.80 13.12 40.11
C SER A 110 -12.41 14.40 39.40
N ASP A 111 -12.34 15.48 40.18
CA ASP A 111 -11.92 16.81 39.80
C ASP A 111 -10.55 16.79 39.12
N PHE A 112 -10.51 17.02 37.81
CA PHE A 112 -9.28 17.44 37.14
C PHE A 112 -9.60 18.53 36.10
N VAL A 113 -8.88 19.63 36.25
CA VAL A 113 -8.91 20.84 35.42
C VAL A 113 -8.59 20.47 33.96
N PRO A 114 -9.43 20.83 32.97
CA PRO A 114 -9.11 20.60 31.58
C PRO A 114 -7.97 21.51 31.15
N GLU A 115 -6.83 20.92 30.76
CA GLU A 115 -5.86 21.63 29.93
C GLU A 115 -6.53 21.94 28.57
N GLU A 116 -6.52 23.22 28.25
CA GLU A 116 -7.12 23.85 27.09
C GLU A 116 -6.39 23.41 25.81
N SER A 117 -6.90 22.35 25.19
CA SER A 117 -6.59 22.03 23.78
C SER A 117 -7.81 21.42 23.05
N GLY A 118 -9.02 21.68 23.53
CA GLY A 118 -10.26 21.27 22.87
C GLY A 118 -10.60 22.26 21.76
N GLY A 119 -10.29 21.92 20.51
CA GLY A 119 -10.85 22.64 19.37
C GLY A 119 -12.36 22.38 19.26
N ALA A 120 -13.11 23.32 18.67
CA ALA A 120 -14.57 23.21 18.49
C ALA A 120 -15.07 21.87 17.92
N ARG A 121 -14.24 21.18 17.12
CA ARG A 121 -14.55 19.84 16.57
C ARG A 121 -14.64 18.74 17.61
N GLU A 122 -13.89 18.84 18.70
CA GLU A 122 -13.81 17.81 19.74
C GLU A 122 -15.01 17.89 20.69
N ASP A 123 -15.46 19.10 21.00
CA ASP A 123 -16.68 19.37 21.75
C ASP A 123 -17.92 18.86 21.00
N ASP A 124 -17.98 19.08 19.69
CA ASP A 124 -19.07 18.57 18.83
C ASP A 124 -19.14 17.03 18.84
N ILE A 125 -17.99 16.35 18.80
CA ILE A 125 -17.90 14.88 18.84
C ILE A 125 -18.34 14.37 20.23
N GLN A 126 -17.94 15.03 21.31
CA GLN A 126 -18.38 14.68 22.66
C GLN A 126 -19.88 14.84 22.85
N LEU A 127 -20.47 15.92 22.29
CA LEU A 127 -21.90 16.15 22.32
C LEU A 127 -22.67 15.05 21.57
N LEU A 128 -22.19 14.66 20.40
CA LEU A 128 -22.77 13.55 19.62
C LEU A 128 -22.70 12.22 20.37
N LEU A 129 -21.54 11.88 20.95
CA LEU A 129 -21.34 10.67 21.75
C LEU A 129 -22.25 10.61 22.99
N ARG A 130 -22.56 11.76 23.60
CA ARG A 130 -23.45 11.86 24.77
C ARG A 130 -24.93 11.72 24.39
N SER A 131 -25.28 12.12 23.16
CA SER A 131 -26.68 12.15 22.69
C SER A 131 -27.17 10.76 22.30
N ASP A 132 -26.39 10.03 21.49
CA ASP A 132 -26.73 8.66 21.05
C ASP A 132 -25.46 7.81 20.83
N PRO A 133 -24.96 7.16 21.89
CA PRO A 133 -23.71 6.40 21.82
C PRO A 133 -23.82 5.17 20.92
N ASP A 134 -24.99 4.53 20.86
CA ASP A 134 -25.20 3.32 20.06
C ASP A 134 -25.23 3.63 18.57
N MET A 135 -25.89 4.73 18.17
CA MET A 135 -25.87 5.21 16.79
C MET A 135 -24.44 5.60 16.38
N VAL A 136 -23.72 6.36 17.20
CA VAL A 136 -22.33 6.76 16.89
C VAL A 136 -21.43 5.54 16.76
N LYS A 137 -21.55 4.55 17.65
CA LYS A 137 -20.79 3.29 17.57
C LYS A 137 -21.08 2.53 16.28
N ASN A 138 -22.36 2.41 15.89
CA ASN A 138 -22.75 1.72 14.66
C ASN A 138 -22.19 2.42 13.41
N ILE A 139 -22.36 3.75 13.31
CA ILE A 139 -21.83 4.55 12.18
C ILE A 139 -20.30 4.44 12.12
N THR A 140 -19.63 4.56 13.28
CA THR A 140 -18.16 4.45 13.39
C THR A 140 -17.69 3.07 12.91
N SER A 141 -18.38 1.99 13.32
CA SER A 141 -18.04 0.63 12.88
C SER A 141 -18.25 0.45 11.39
N GLN A 142 -19.35 0.95 10.82
CA GLN A 142 -19.63 0.84 9.39
C GLN A 142 -18.56 1.58 8.58
N TYR A 143 -18.24 2.82 8.96
CA TYR A 143 -17.22 3.62 8.28
C TYR A 143 -15.83 3.00 8.41
N SER A 144 -15.49 2.46 9.59
CA SER A 144 -14.25 1.72 9.81
C SER A 144 -14.12 0.51 8.87
N ASN A 145 -15.18 -0.28 8.71
CA ASN A 145 -15.17 -1.43 7.81
C ASN A 145 -14.95 -1.02 6.36
N VAL A 146 -15.65 0.02 5.91
CA VAL A 146 -15.47 0.57 4.54
C VAL A 146 -14.05 1.07 4.33
N LEU A 147 -13.49 1.78 5.31
CA LEU A 147 -12.12 2.31 5.24
C LEU A 147 -11.09 1.17 5.21
N LEU A 148 -11.25 0.14 6.04
CA LEU A 148 -10.37 -1.05 6.05
C LEU A 148 -10.42 -1.77 4.70
N SER A 149 -11.62 -2.03 4.16
CA SER A 149 -11.75 -2.66 2.84
C SER A 149 -11.09 -1.83 1.73
N LYS A 150 -11.19 -0.49 1.81
CA LYS A 150 -10.50 0.39 0.85
C LYS A 150 -8.97 0.31 1.00
N MET A 151 -8.46 0.34 2.24
CA MET A 151 -7.03 0.18 2.53
C MET A 151 -6.48 -1.15 1.99
N ASP A 152 -7.18 -2.24 2.27
CA ASP A 152 -6.78 -3.57 1.82
C ASP A 152 -6.74 -3.66 0.30
N ASN A 153 -7.76 -3.12 -0.39
CA ASN A 153 -7.78 -3.09 -1.86
C ASN A 153 -6.61 -2.28 -2.44
N MET A 154 -6.37 -1.07 -1.91
CA MET A 154 -5.27 -0.22 -2.37
C MET A 154 -3.91 -0.89 -2.13
N GLN A 155 -3.73 -1.52 -0.98
CA GLN A 155 -2.51 -2.28 -0.69
C GLN A 155 -2.33 -3.41 -1.70
N GLN A 156 -3.37 -4.20 -1.96
CA GLN A 156 -3.29 -5.31 -2.92
C GLN A 156 -2.97 -4.85 -4.34
N GLU A 157 -3.58 -3.75 -4.81
CA GLU A 157 -3.28 -3.19 -6.13
C GLU A 157 -1.83 -2.70 -6.24
N LEU A 158 -1.28 -2.10 -5.16
CA LEU A 158 0.13 -1.74 -5.11
C LEU A 158 1.04 -2.96 -5.16
N GLU A 159 0.70 -4.03 -4.44
CA GLU A 159 1.49 -5.27 -4.51
C GLU A 159 1.50 -5.84 -5.93
N ARG A 160 0.34 -5.89 -6.59
CA ARG A 160 0.23 -6.38 -7.97
C ARG A 160 1.03 -5.52 -8.93
N LEU A 161 0.95 -4.19 -8.80
CA LEU A 161 1.73 -3.26 -9.61
C LEU A 161 3.24 -3.50 -9.44
N LEU A 162 3.69 -3.71 -8.19
CA LEU A 162 5.08 -4.03 -7.91
C LEU A 162 5.49 -5.36 -8.53
N ASP A 163 4.65 -6.39 -8.47
CA ASP A 163 4.90 -7.68 -9.11
C ASP A 163 4.99 -7.54 -10.64
N ASP A 164 4.07 -6.79 -11.27
CA ASP A 164 4.04 -6.53 -12.70
C ASP A 164 5.34 -5.82 -13.16
N VAL A 165 5.79 -4.78 -12.44
CA VAL A 165 7.05 -4.08 -12.73
C VAL A 165 8.25 -5.01 -12.53
N VAL A 166 8.27 -5.76 -11.42
CA VAL A 166 9.39 -6.64 -11.09
C VAL A 166 9.49 -7.82 -12.05
N ALA A 167 8.39 -8.30 -12.64
CA ALA A 167 8.40 -9.34 -13.65
C ALA A 167 9.24 -8.98 -14.88
N THR A 168 9.46 -7.69 -15.14
CA THR A 168 10.33 -7.19 -16.22
C THR A 168 11.82 -7.23 -15.89
N CYS A 169 12.18 -7.54 -14.64
CA CYS A 169 13.58 -7.57 -14.24
C CYS A 169 14.29 -8.76 -14.85
N ARG A 170 15.58 -8.58 -15.16
CA ARG A 170 16.46 -9.70 -15.52
C ARG A 170 16.62 -10.67 -14.35
N PRO A 171 16.97 -11.95 -14.56
CA PRO A 171 17.33 -12.81 -13.44
C PRO A 171 18.47 -12.23 -12.59
N MET A 172 18.41 -12.45 -11.27
CA MET A 172 19.52 -12.11 -10.39
C MET A 172 20.70 -13.06 -10.62
N THR A 173 21.91 -12.51 -10.50
CA THR A 173 23.15 -13.28 -10.46
C THR A 173 23.37 -13.89 -9.08
N ARG A 174 24.21 -14.93 -9.00
CA ARG A 174 24.60 -15.55 -7.72
C ARG A 174 25.35 -14.59 -6.79
N GLY A 175 25.94 -13.51 -7.32
CA GLY A 175 26.52 -12.44 -6.50
C GLY A 175 25.43 -11.65 -5.79
N GLU A 176 24.46 -11.15 -6.56
CA GLU A 176 23.32 -10.37 -6.06
C GLU A 176 22.48 -11.14 -5.05
N ILE A 177 22.23 -12.44 -5.29
CA ILE A 177 21.49 -13.29 -4.34
C ILE A 177 22.24 -13.37 -2.99
N ARG A 178 23.56 -13.54 -3.00
CA ARG A 178 24.36 -13.60 -1.77
C ARG A 178 24.39 -12.25 -1.03
N GLU A 179 24.47 -11.16 -1.76
CA GLU A 179 24.39 -9.81 -1.19
C GLU A 179 23.02 -9.52 -0.59
N LEU A 180 21.95 -9.98 -1.25
CA LEU A 180 20.58 -9.90 -0.73
C LEU A 180 20.44 -10.70 0.56
N GLN A 181 20.91 -11.96 0.58
CA GLN A 181 20.92 -12.80 1.78
C GLN A 181 21.62 -12.12 2.96
N LYS A 182 22.80 -11.53 2.71
CA LYS A 182 23.55 -10.78 3.72
C LYS A 182 22.74 -9.58 4.20
N SER A 183 22.20 -8.80 3.27
CA SER A 183 21.45 -7.58 3.58
C SER A 183 20.18 -7.85 4.38
N ILE A 184 19.47 -8.96 4.11
CA ILE A 184 18.29 -9.36 4.89
C ILE A 184 18.67 -9.69 6.33
N LYS A 185 19.78 -10.40 6.56
CA LYS A 185 20.26 -10.73 7.92
C LYS A 185 20.67 -9.50 8.74
N GLU A 186 21.02 -8.41 8.09
CA GLU A 186 21.39 -7.14 8.72
C GLU A 186 20.17 -6.25 9.04
N LEU A 187 18.96 -6.64 8.61
CA LEU A 187 17.76 -5.84 8.85
C LEU A 187 17.32 -5.90 10.32
N PRO A 188 16.77 -4.79 10.86
CA PRO A 188 16.07 -4.81 12.13
C PRO A 188 14.90 -5.80 12.14
N GLU A 189 14.62 -6.39 13.30
CA GLU A 189 13.57 -7.40 13.47
C GLU A 189 12.20 -6.95 12.94
N ARG A 190 11.84 -5.68 13.18
CA ARG A 190 10.58 -5.10 12.67
C ARG A 190 10.45 -5.20 11.14
N ASN A 191 11.55 -5.13 10.40
CA ASN A 191 11.57 -5.23 8.95
C ASN A 191 11.55 -6.69 8.46
N LEU A 192 11.98 -7.64 9.29
CA LEU A 192 11.92 -9.07 8.97
C LEU A 192 10.49 -9.59 8.89
N ASN A 193 9.56 -9.04 9.69
CA ASN A 193 8.13 -9.36 9.58
C ASN A 193 7.61 -9.11 8.17
N ARG A 194 7.98 -7.97 7.58
CA ARG A 194 7.57 -7.63 6.23
C ARG A 194 8.25 -8.50 5.17
N VAL A 195 9.50 -8.90 5.38
CA VAL A 195 10.17 -9.88 4.52
C VAL A 195 9.42 -11.21 4.54
N ALA A 196 9.00 -11.68 5.71
CA ALA A 196 8.21 -12.90 5.84
C ALA A 196 6.85 -12.79 5.14
N GLU A 197 6.18 -11.63 5.22
CA GLU A 197 4.93 -11.37 4.47
C GLU A 197 5.14 -11.43 2.96
N ILE A 198 6.19 -10.79 2.43
CA ILE A 198 6.48 -10.80 0.98
C ILE A 198 6.69 -12.24 0.49
N VAL A 199 7.46 -13.03 1.24
CA VAL A 199 7.66 -14.44 0.92
C VAL A 199 6.36 -15.21 1.01
N GLY A 200 5.63 -15.07 2.12
CA GLY A 200 4.42 -15.84 2.37
C GLY A 200 3.34 -15.60 1.32
N ASN A 201 3.13 -14.34 0.94
CA ASN A 201 2.20 -13.99 -0.12
C ASN A 201 2.61 -14.60 -1.46
N HIS A 202 3.91 -14.65 -1.76
CA HIS A 202 4.41 -15.27 -2.97
C HIS A 202 4.22 -16.80 -2.96
N SER A 203 4.53 -17.47 -1.86
CA SER A 203 4.31 -18.92 -1.69
C SER A 203 2.83 -19.30 -1.78
N ILE A 204 1.93 -18.49 -1.21
CA ILE A 204 0.47 -18.70 -1.34
C ILE A 204 0.05 -18.54 -2.80
N ALA A 205 0.55 -17.53 -3.50
CA ALA A 205 0.25 -17.31 -4.91
C ALA A 205 0.77 -18.45 -5.82
N SER A 206 1.88 -19.10 -5.44
CA SER A 206 2.40 -20.29 -6.13
C SER A 206 1.76 -21.61 -5.72
N GLY A 207 0.81 -21.60 -4.77
CA GLY A 207 0.08 -22.78 -4.31
C GLY A 207 0.84 -23.68 -3.34
N GLU A 208 1.86 -23.15 -2.65
CA GLU A 208 2.61 -23.89 -1.63
C GLU A 208 1.95 -23.76 -0.24
N ASP A 209 2.02 -24.82 0.56
CA ASP A 209 1.49 -24.84 1.93
C ASP A 209 2.31 -23.90 2.85
N PHE A 210 1.65 -22.91 3.45
CA PHE A 210 2.28 -21.95 4.35
C PHE A 210 2.44 -22.53 5.76
N ASN A 211 3.64 -22.41 6.34
CA ASN A 211 3.94 -22.76 7.73
C ASN A 211 4.32 -21.49 8.52
N ASP A 212 4.05 -21.47 9.83
CA ASP A 212 4.44 -20.37 10.75
C ASP A 212 5.94 -20.04 10.71
N LYS A 213 6.77 -20.97 10.24
CA LYS A 213 8.20 -20.78 10.03
C LYS A 213 8.53 -20.69 8.55
N VAL A 214 8.79 -19.47 8.09
CA VAL A 214 9.22 -19.18 6.72
C VAL A 214 10.70 -19.51 6.55
N ILE A 215 11.02 -20.61 5.86
CA ILE A 215 12.38 -20.97 5.46
C ILE A 215 12.45 -20.90 3.93
N VAL A 216 13.17 -19.91 3.40
CA VAL A 216 13.32 -19.74 1.96
C VAL A 216 14.74 -20.04 1.54
N ASN A 217 14.88 -20.92 0.56
CA ASN A 217 16.11 -21.04 -0.19
C ASN A 217 16.13 -20.01 -1.33
N LEU A 218 16.80 -18.87 -1.11
CA LEU A 218 16.88 -17.81 -2.14
C LEU A 218 17.59 -18.26 -3.42
N ASP A 219 18.39 -19.33 -3.41
CA ASP A 219 19.01 -19.85 -4.64
C ASP A 219 18.01 -20.61 -5.53
N GLN A 220 16.84 -20.98 -5.00
CA GLN A 220 15.77 -21.67 -5.73
C GLN A 220 14.52 -20.78 -5.90
N ALA A 221 14.55 -19.58 -5.33
CA ALA A 221 13.50 -18.59 -5.45
C ALA A 221 13.29 -18.15 -6.90
N ASP A 222 12.05 -17.83 -7.24
CA ASP A 222 11.73 -17.23 -8.52
C ASP A 222 12.32 -15.81 -8.63
N LYS A 223 12.40 -15.29 -9.86
CA LYS A 223 12.99 -13.96 -10.07
C LYS A 223 12.14 -12.86 -9.43
N VAL A 224 10.81 -13.01 -9.36
CA VAL A 224 9.93 -11.94 -8.88
C VAL A 224 10.11 -11.76 -7.37
N MET A 225 10.06 -12.84 -6.60
CA MET A 225 10.30 -12.78 -5.16
C MET A 225 11.67 -12.21 -4.84
N LEU A 226 12.72 -12.63 -5.56
CA LEU A 226 14.08 -12.13 -5.34
C LEU A 226 14.18 -10.61 -5.49
N TRP A 227 13.67 -10.07 -6.60
CA TRP A 227 13.71 -8.63 -6.82
C TRP A 227 12.77 -7.85 -5.90
N ARG A 228 11.61 -8.42 -5.54
CA ARG A 228 10.71 -7.83 -4.53
C ARG A 228 11.41 -7.64 -3.20
N LEU A 229 12.12 -8.67 -2.75
CA LEU A 229 12.94 -8.60 -1.54
C LEU A 229 14.07 -7.58 -1.68
N HIS A 230 14.77 -7.56 -2.81
CA HIS A 230 15.87 -6.60 -3.03
C HIS A 230 15.40 -5.15 -3.01
N PHE A 231 14.33 -4.80 -3.70
CA PHE A 231 13.80 -3.43 -3.68
C PHE A 231 13.28 -3.04 -2.30
N TYR A 232 12.63 -3.96 -1.57
CA TYR A 232 12.21 -3.71 -0.19
C TYR A 232 13.41 -3.42 0.72
N VAL A 233 14.43 -4.27 0.70
CA VAL A 233 15.65 -4.11 1.50
C VAL A 233 16.35 -2.80 1.14
N GLY A 234 16.41 -2.45 -0.15
CA GLY A 234 16.96 -1.18 -0.63
C GLY A 234 16.20 0.04 -0.10
N ALA A 235 14.87 -0.02 -0.07
CA ALA A 235 14.02 1.03 0.49
C ALA A 235 14.25 1.20 2.00
N VAL A 236 14.34 0.09 2.76
CA VAL A 236 14.62 0.13 4.21
C VAL A 236 15.99 0.75 4.49
N LYS A 237 17.04 0.31 3.76
CA LYS A 237 18.38 0.88 3.91
C LYS A 237 18.43 2.36 3.56
N SER A 238 17.65 2.79 2.56
CA SER A 238 17.56 4.20 2.18
C SER A 238 16.85 5.02 3.25
N ALA A 239 15.74 4.51 3.80
CA ALA A 239 15.02 5.15 4.89
C ALA A 239 15.88 5.29 6.15
N GLN A 240 16.68 4.28 6.50
CA GLN A 240 17.60 4.33 7.64
C GLN A 240 18.68 5.40 7.48
N LYS A 241 19.18 5.64 6.26
CA LYS A 241 20.15 6.71 5.99
C LYS A 241 19.55 8.11 6.08
N LEU A 242 18.24 8.22 5.86
CA LEU A 242 17.48 9.48 5.91
C LEU A 242 16.89 9.74 7.29
N ALA A 243 16.86 8.75 8.18
CA ALA A 243 16.45 8.91 9.56
C ALA A 243 17.55 9.68 10.31
N PRO A 244 17.21 10.82 10.96
CA PRO A 244 18.17 11.62 11.72
C PRO A 244 18.69 10.93 12.99
#